data_AF-A0A0F9PCN1-F1
#
_entry.id   AF-A0A0F9PCN1-F1
#
_cell.length_a   1.000
_cell.length_b   1.000
_cell.length_c   1.000
_cell.angle_alpha   90.00
_cell.angle_beta   90.00
_cell.angle_gamma   90.00
#
_symmetry.space_group_name_H-M   'P 1'
#
loop_
_entity.id
_entity.type
_entity.pdbx_description
1 polymer ?
#
loop_
_entity_poly.entity_id
_entity_poly.type
_entity_poly.pdbx_seq_one_letter_code
_entity_poly.pdbx_strand_id
1 'polypeptide(L)'
;MAKRRKPRIAIQPDSRDPLEDYSTWDIRIAKGIYYGFILGTVILVLGIWGIILLFLFEGGAIDLFLDLALGFQIAIIAGAITGHLFLLVLFYTLFRGGMIKLCKLLFKDRLIAKKYEDYDALRFLIGIALWGLYFTLIALLIALLPSVFFKSIAEAWNWSVENFTFGMWILWLGGVVFLIVAIIFLGIVIWNRGVYAVLRRVKSIEEEMEIDEKIKKDALKNADERTLRSVYEKETSKKAIYKGQETRGYVEWKNKQLS
;
A
#
# COMPACT_ATOMS: atom_id res chain seq x y z
N MET A 1 12.75 -49.35 22.93
CA MET A 1 12.05 -48.15 23.45
C MET A 1 11.51 -47.33 22.27
N ALA A 2 10.20 -47.37 22.02
CA ALA A 2 9.58 -46.65 20.91
C ALA A 2 9.30 -45.19 21.31
N LYS A 3 9.87 -44.25 20.54
CA LYS A 3 9.67 -42.80 20.70
C LYS A 3 8.20 -42.46 20.41
N ARG A 4 7.39 -42.25 21.46
CA ARG A 4 6.02 -41.71 21.33
C ARG A 4 6.08 -40.34 20.63
N ARG A 5 5.65 -40.27 19.37
CA ARG A 5 5.42 -39.00 18.68
C ARG A 5 4.27 -38.28 19.39
N LYS A 6 4.52 -37.06 19.87
CA LYS A 6 3.47 -36.19 20.42
C LYS A 6 2.38 -36.00 19.34
N PRO A 7 1.09 -36.09 19.68
CA PRO A 7 0.03 -35.83 18.72
C PRO A 7 0.17 -34.40 18.20
N ARG A 8 0.13 -34.22 16.88
CA ARG A 8 -0.02 -32.89 16.27
C ARG A 8 -1.35 -32.34 16.75
N ILE A 9 -1.31 -31.34 17.60
CA ILE A 9 -2.48 -30.53 17.94
C ILE A 9 -2.94 -29.92 16.61
N ALA A 10 -4.12 -30.33 16.14
CA ALA A 10 -4.77 -29.65 15.05
C ALA A 10 -5.06 -28.23 15.53
N ILE A 11 -4.39 -27.24 14.92
CA ILE A 11 -4.74 -25.84 15.09
C ILE A 11 -6.20 -25.75 14.65
N GLN A 12 -7.11 -25.54 15.60
CA GLN A 12 -8.51 -25.30 15.27
C GLN A 12 -8.54 -24.12 14.29
N PRO A 13 -9.25 -24.22 13.15
CA PRO A 13 -9.40 -23.07 12.28
C PRO A 13 -10.04 -21.96 13.12
N ASP A 14 -9.28 -20.89 13.34
CA ASP A 14 -9.76 -19.69 14.03
C ASP A 14 -11.06 -19.28 13.34
N SER A 15 -12.18 -19.41 14.06
CA SER A 15 -13.53 -19.15 13.53
C SER A 15 -13.83 -17.65 13.42
N ARG A 16 -12.84 -16.80 13.72
CA ARG A 16 -12.91 -15.36 13.53
C ARG A 16 -12.91 -15.06 12.04
N ASP A 17 -13.82 -14.18 11.62
CA ASP A 17 -13.81 -13.69 10.25
C ASP A 17 -12.44 -13.02 10.01
N PRO A 18 -11.65 -13.43 9.01
CA PRO A 18 -10.36 -12.82 8.73
C PRO A 18 -10.45 -11.32 8.42
N LEU A 19 -11.65 -10.77 8.23
CA LEU A 19 -11.89 -9.33 8.14
C LEU A 19 -11.89 -8.61 9.50
N GLU A 20 -12.13 -9.29 10.62
CA GLU A 20 -12.15 -8.72 11.99
C GLU A 20 -10.77 -8.25 12.46
N ASP A 21 -9.70 -8.75 11.85
CA ASP A 21 -8.33 -8.26 12.06
C ASP A 21 -8.11 -6.84 11.50
N TYR A 22 -9.06 -6.33 10.71
CA TYR A 22 -8.98 -5.04 10.04
C TYR A 22 -9.88 -3.96 10.68
N SER A 23 -9.38 -2.72 10.71
CA SER A 23 -10.11 -1.54 11.17
C SER A 23 -11.29 -1.29 10.24
N THR A 24 -12.36 -0.73 10.80
CA THR A 24 -13.55 -0.35 10.03
C THR A 24 -13.22 0.61 8.88
N TRP A 25 -12.22 1.47 9.05
CA TRP A 25 -11.73 2.36 8.00
C TRP A 25 -10.99 1.62 6.89
N ASP A 26 -10.11 0.68 7.22
CA ASP A 26 -9.38 -0.13 6.24
C ASP A 26 -10.33 -0.97 5.38
N ILE A 27 -11.35 -1.55 6.03
CA ILE A 27 -12.41 -2.30 5.35
C ILE A 27 -13.20 -1.38 4.41
N ARG A 28 -13.51 -0.14 4.82
CA ARG A 28 -14.20 0.83 3.95
C ARG A 28 -13.37 1.19 2.72
N ILE A 29 -12.07 1.44 2.91
CA ILE A 29 -11.15 1.73 1.80
C ILE A 29 -11.06 0.54 0.84
N ALA A 30 -10.87 -0.66 1.37
CA ALA A 30 -10.84 -1.89 0.57
C ALA A 30 -12.17 -2.12 -0.19
N LYS A 31 -13.31 -1.90 0.47
CA LYS A 31 -14.64 -1.93 -0.17
C LYS A 31 -14.76 -0.89 -1.27
N GLY A 32 -14.27 0.33 -1.06
CA GLY A 32 -14.28 1.39 -2.05
C GLY A 32 -13.50 1.03 -3.32
N ILE A 33 -12.26 0.54 -3.17
CA ILE A 33 -11.43 0.06 -4.29
C ILE A 33 -12.13 -1.10 -5.00
N TYR A 34 -12.66 -2.04 -4.23
CA TYR A 34 -13.32 -3.21 -4.76
C TYR A 34 -14.58 -2.84 -5.55
N TYR A 35 -15.47 -2.02 -4.99
CA TYR A 35 -16.65 -1.52 -5.70
C TYR A 35 -16.30 -0.66 -6.91
N GLY A 36 -15.21 0.12 -6.85
CA GLY A 36 -14.67 0.82 -8.01
C GLY A 36 -14.27 -0.15 -9.13
N PHE A 37 -13.64 -1.27 -8.79
CA PHE A 37 -13.30 -2.34 -9.74
C PHE A 37 -14.56 -3.00 -10.33
N ILE A 38 -15.60 -3.23 -9.53
CA ILE A 38 -16.91 -3.72 -10.02
C ILE A 38 -17.53 -2.72 -11.00
N LEU A 39 -17.59 -1.45 -10.61
CA LEU A 39 -18.19 -0.41 -11.41
C LEU A 39 -17.47 -0.27 -12.75
N GLY A 40 -16.14 -0.18 -12.73
CA GLY A 40 -15.31 -0.13 -13.94
C GLY A 40 -15.52 -1.35 -14.83
N THR A 41 -15.62 -2.55 -14.23
CA THR A 41 -15.94 -3.79 -14.97
C THR A 41 -17.27 -3.67 -15.70
N VAL A 42 -18.33 -3.32 -14.97
CA VAL A 42 -19.69 -3.30 -15.53
C VAL A 42 -19.74 -2.32 -16.68
N ILE A 43 -19.13 -1.14 -16.51
CA ILE A 43 -19.03 -0.13 -17.56
C ILE A 43 -18.25 -0.68 -18.77
N LEU A 44 -17.11 -1.36 -18.58
CA LEU A 44 -16.37 -1.97 -19.70
C LEU A 44 -17.19 -3.02 -20.44
N VAL A 45 -17.87 -3.93 -19.71
CA VAL A 45 -18.70 -4.97 -20.33
C VAL A 45 -19.85 -4.35 -21.13
N LEU A 46 -20.49 -3.30 -20.60
CA LEU A 46 -21.51 -2.55 -21.32
C LEU A 46 -20.94 -1.84 -22.55
N GLY A 47 -19.73 -1.28 -22.46
CA GLY A 47 -19.04 -0.65 -23.59
C GLY A 47 -18.72 -1.65 -24.71
N ILE A 48 -18.22 -2.84 -24.35
CA ILE A 48 -17.97 -3.94 -25.30
C ILE A 48 -19.27 -4.34 -26.00
N TRP A 49 -20.36 -4.53 -25.26
CA TRP A 49 -21.66 -4.82 -25.86
C TRP A 49 -22.13 -3.68 -26.77
N GLY A 50 -21.95 -2.42 -26.36
CA GLY A 50 -22.30 -1.27 -27.19
C GLY A 50 -21.56 -1.26 -28.53
N ILE A 51 -20.26 -1.59 -28.53
CA ILE A 51 -19.46 -1.70 -29.75
C ILE A 51 -19.93 -2.88 -30.62
N ILE A 52 -20.19 -4.04 -30.01
CA ILE A 52 -20.68 -5.23 -30.73
C ILE A 52 -22.03 -4.95 -31.39
N LEU A 53 -22.96 -4.30 -30.68
CA LEU A 53 -24.27 -3.93 -31.20
C LEU A 53 -24.14 -2.92 -32.34
N LEU A 54 -23.29 -1.91 -32.21
CA LEU A 54 -23.06 -0.93 -33.26
C LEU A 54 -22.48 -1.60 -34.53
N PHE A 55 -21.52 -2.52 -34.36
CA PHE A 55 -20.98 -3.31 -35.46
C PHE A 55 -22.05 -4.19 -36.14
N LEU A 56 -22.94 -4.81 -35.37
CA LEU A 56 -24.06 -5.61 -35.87
C LEU A 56 -25.07 -4.78 -36.66
N PHE A 57 -25.58 -3.69 -36.08
CA PHE A 57 -26.71 -2.93 -36.63
C PHE A 57 -26.29 -1.87 -37.65
N GLU A 58 -25.21 -1.12 -37.42
CA GLU A 58 -24.78 -0.04 -38.30
C GLU A 58 -23.70 -0.50 -39.29
N GLY A 59 -22.91 -1.51 -38.93
CA GLY A 59 -21.84 -2.04 -39.77
C GLY A 59 -22.30 -3.00 -40.88
N GLY A 60 -23.61 -3.29 -40.99
CA GLY A 60 -24.15 -4.25 -41.95
C GLY A 60 -23.79 -5.72 -41.65
N ALA A 61 -23.17 -5.98 -40.48
CA ALA A 61 -22.78 -7.34 -40.11
C ALA A 61 -23.98 -8.25 -39.81
N ILE A 62 -25.16 -7.69 -39.56
CA ILE A 62 -26.42 -8.46 -39.49
C ILE A 62 -26.71 -9.16 -40.81
N ASP A 63 -26.50 -8.52 -41.96
CA ASP A 63 -26.81 -9.14 -43.25
C ASP A 63 -25.86 -10.32 -43.51
N LEU A 64 -24.56 -10.14 -43.21
CA LEU A 64 -23.57 -11.22 -43.21
C LEU A 64 -23.92 -12.34 -42.22
N PHE A 65 -24.46 -11.98 -41.05
CA PHE A 65 -24.91 -12.95 -40.05
C PHE A 65 -26.11 -13.76 -40.54
N LEU A 66 -27.07 -13.12 -41.20
CA LEU A 66 -28.26 -13.76 -41.73
C LEU A 66 -27.96 -14.63 -42.97
N ASP A 67 -26.91 -14.33 -43.72
CA ASP A 67 -26.43 -15.13 -44.87
C ASP A 67 -25.65 -16.39 -44.44
N LEU A 68 -25.13 -16.43 -43.21
CA LEU A 68 -24.48 -17.63 -42.67
C LEU A 68 -25.46 -18.80 -42.52
N ALA A 69 -24.96 -20.02 -42.69
CA ALA A 69 -25.76 -21.22 -42.44
C ALA A 69 -26.29 -21.24 -40.99
N LEU A 70 -27.51 -21.76 -40.81
CA LEU A 70 -28.21 -21.79 -39.52
C LEU A 70 -27.37 -22.37 -38.36
N GLY A 71 -26.53 -23.36 -38.63
CA GLY A 71 -25.60 -23.91 -37.64
C GLY A 71 -24.58 -22.89 -37.12
N PHE A 72 -24.02 -22.05 -37.99
CA PHE A 72 -23.10 -20.98 -37.60
C PHE A 72 -23.80 -19.86 -36.84
N GLN A 73 -25.02 -19.49 -37.23
CA GLN A 73 -25.82 -18.50 -36.51
C GLN A 73 -26.06 -18.94 -35.06
N ILE A 74 -26.51 -20.19 -34.88
CA ILE A 74 -26.72 -20.78 -33.55
C ILE A 74 -25.41 -20.82 -32.77
N ALA A 75 -24.30 -21.24 -33.40
CA ALA A 75 -23.00 -21.31 -32.73
C ALA A 75 -22.52 -19.93 -32.24
N ILE A 76 -22.70 -18.87 -33.02
CA ILE A 76 -22.34 -17.50 -32.64
C ILE A 76 -23.19 -17.03 -31.45
N ILE A 77 -24.51 -17.22 -31.51
CA ILE A 77 -25.42 -16.82 -30.42
C ILE A 77 -25.10 -17.61 -29.14
N ALA A 78 -24.98 -18.94 -29.25
CA ALA A 78 -24.64 -19.80 -28.12
C ALA A 78 -23.26 -19.46 -27.55
N GLY A 79 -22.28 -19.14 -28.41
CA GLY A 79 -20.96 -18.67 -28.02
C GLY A 79 -21.00 -17.34 -27.27
N ALA A 80 -21.78 -16.37 -27.74
CA ALA A 80 -21.96 -15.08 -27.07
C ALA A 80 -22.64 -15.24 -25.68
N ILE A 81 -23.69 -16.06 -25.59
CA ILE A 81 -24.36 -16.38 -24.32
C ILE A 81 -23.39 -17.08 -23.36
N THR A 82 -22.67 -18.10 -23.85
CA THR A 82 -21.73 -18.87 -23.04
C THR A 82 -20.57 -17.99 -22.57
N GLY A 83 -20.02 -17.15 -23.44
CA GLY A 83 -18.96 -16.20 -23.09
C GLY A 83 -19.43 -15.19 -22.03
N HIS A 84 -20.65 -14.69 -22.14
CA HIS A 84 -21.23 -13.80 -21.14
C HIS A 84 -21.44 -14.49 -19.78
N LEU A 85 -22.01 -15.70 -19.77
CA LEU A 85 -22.17 -16.49 -18.55
C LEU A 85 -20.83 -16.82 -17.90
N PHE A 86 -19.83 -17.17 -18.71
CA PHE A 86 -18.47 -17.42 -18.22
C PHE A 86 -17.87 -16.17 -17.58
N LEU A 87 -18.04 -14.99 -18.19
CA LEU A 87 -17.68 -13.70 -17.59
C LEU A 87 -18.34 -13.50 -16.23
N LEU A 88 -19.66 -13.74 -16.11
CA LEU A 88 -20.37 -13.62 -14.83
C LEU A 88 -19.83 -14.56 -13.75
N VAL A 89 -19.54 -15.82 -14.10
CA VAL A 89 -18.95 -16.80 -13.18
C VAL A 89 -17.54 -16.41 -12.77
N LEU A 90 -16.71 -15.94 -13.72
CA LEU A 90 -15.37 -15.45 -13.45
C LEU A 90 -15.43 -14.24 -12.51
N PHE A 91 -16.36 -13.32 -12.74
CA PHE A 91 -16.62 -12.20 -11.83
C PHE A 91 -17.01 -12.68 -10.43
N TYR A 92 -17.99 -13.58 -10.33
CA TYR A 92 -18.44 -14.13 -9.05
C TYR A 92 -17.31 -14.81 -8.25
N THR A 93 -16.48 -15.60 -8.93
CA THR A 93 -15.36 -16.32 -8.28
C THR A 93 -14.24 -15.38 -7.85
N LEU A 94 -13.89 -14.38 -8.68
CA LEU A 94 -13.01 -13.27 -8.28
C LEU A 94 -13.58 -12.48 -7.11
N PHE A 95 -14.90 -12.31 -7.06
CA PHE A 95 -15.56 -11.56 -6.01
C PHE A 95 -15.46 -12.24 -4.64
N ARG A 96 -15.77 -13.53 -4.55
CA ARG A 96 -15.87 -14.24 -3.25
C ARG A 96 -14.54 -14.29 -2.48
N GLY A 97 -13.42 -14.37 -3.18
CA GLY A 97 -12.07 -14.40 -2.56
C GLY A 97 -11.31 -13.07 -2.65
N GLY A 98 -11.78 -12.13 -3.47
CA GLY A 98 -11.04 -10.91 -3.83
C GLY A 98 -10.83 -9.96 -2.67
N MET A 99 -11.88 -9.68 -1.87
CA MET A 99 -11.79 -8.71 -0.77
C MET A 99 -10.75 -9.12 0.28
N ILE A 100 -10.74 -10.38 0.71
CA ILE A 100 -9.78 -10.86 1.72
C ILE A 100 -8.35 -10.78 1.19
N LYS A 101 -8.13 -11.18 -0.09
CA LYS A 101 -6.81 -11.06 -0.73
C LYS A 101 -6.38 -9.60 -0.85
N LEU A 102 -7.30 -8.70 -1.16
CA LEU A 102 -7.05 -7.27 -1.31
C LEU A 102 -6.70 -6.62 0.04
N CYS A 103 -7.44 -6.91 1.11
CA CYS A 103 -7.09 -6.47 2.47
C CYS A 103 -5.71 -7.01 2.91
N LYS A 104 -5.43 -8.30 2.66
CA LYS A 104 -4.13 -8.91 2.97
C LYS A 104 -2.98 -8.26 2.20
N LEU A 105 -3.19 -7.87 0.95
CA LEU A 105 -2.16 -7.23 0.14
C LEU A 105 -1.94 -5.76 0.55
N LEU A 106 -3.02 -5.00 0.74
CA LEU A 106 -2.98 -3.57 1.09
C LEU A 106 -2.41 -3.34 2.49
N PHE A 107 -2.79 -4.18 3.45
CA PHE A 107 -2.52 -3.97 4.87
C PHE A 107 -1.63 -5.07 5.47
N LYS A 108 -0.85 -5.77 4.65
CA LYS A 108 0.06 -6.86 5.08
C LYS A 108 0.94 -6.45 6.27
N ASP A 109 1.44 -5.22 6.23
CA ASP A 109 2.42 -4.71 7.18
C ASP A 109 1.78 -4.14 8.46
N ARG A 110 0.45 -4.21 8.59
CA ARG A 110 -0.26 -3.68 9.77
C ARG A 110 -0.01 -4.48 11.04
N LEU A 111 0.17 -5.80 10.94
CA LEU A 111 0.54 -6.60 12.12
C LEU A 111 1.87 -6.12 12.73
N ILE A 112 2.76 -5.58 11.89
CA ILE A 112 4.00 -4.93 12.33
C ILE A 112 3.69 -3.55 12.90
N ALA A 113 2.77 -2.79 12.30
CA ALA A 113 2.32 -1.47 12.76
C ALA A 113 1.80 -1.45 14.20
N LYS A 114 1.16 -2.52 14.67
CA LYS A 114 0.69 -2.60 16.07
C LYS A 114 1.83 -2.50 17.09
N LYS A 115 3.08 -2.82 16.70
CA LYS A 115 4.29 -2.62 17.53
C LYS A 115 4.71 -1.13 17.66
N TYR A 116 4.11 -0.23 16.88
CA TYR A 116 4.48 1.18 16.76
C TYR A 116 3.27 2.11 16.93
N GLU A 117 2.22 1.63 17.60
CA GLU A 117 0.91 2.31 17.72
C GLU A 117 1.02 3.66 18.45
N ASP A 118 2.00 3.84 19.34
CA ASP A 118 2.18 5.08 20.12
C ASP A 118 2.72 6.30 19.33
N TYR A 119 3.04 6.14 18.02
CA TYR A 119 3.69 7.18 17.20
C TYR A 119 2.80 7.75 16.10
N ASP A 120 1.49 7.88 16.33
CA ASP A 120 0.55 8.36 15.31
C ASP A 120 0.87 9.76 14.75
N ALA A 121 1.37 10.67 15.58
CA ALA A 121 1.82 12.00 15.13
C ALA A 121 3.03 11.90 14.18
N LEU A 122 4.01 11.06 14.50
CA LEU A 122 5.19 10.84 13.67
C LEU A 122 4.82 10.16 12.34
N ARG A 123 3.89 9.20 12.37
CA ARG A 123 3.33 8.56 11.17
C ARG A 123 2.71 9.57 10.22
N PHE A 124 1.91 10.49 10.78
CA PHE A 124 1.25 11.53 10.00
C PHE A 124 2.27 12.50 9.39
N LEU A 125 3.29 12.91 10.17
CA LEU A 125 4.33 13.82 9.72
C LEU A 125 5.20 13.21 8.61
N ILE A 126 5.62 11.94 8.78
CA ILE A 126 6.30 11.16 7.73
C ILE A 126 5.39 11.05 6.49
N GLY A 127 4.11 10.80 6.71
CA GLY A 127 3.13 10.73 5.64
C GLY A 127 3.06 12.02 4.81
N ILE A 128 2.93 13.18 5.46
CA ILE A 128 2.92 14.48 4.78
C ILE A 128 4.25 14.70 4.03
N ALA A 129 5.38 14.37 4.64
CA ALA A 129 6.69 14.51 4.01
C ALA A 129 6.81 13.64 2.73
N LEU A 130 6.33 12.39 2.77
CA LEU A 130 6.27 11.51 1.60
C LEU A 130 5.34 12.07 0.52
N TRP A 131 4.18 12.62 0.89
CA TRP A 131 3.28 13.30 -0.05
C TRP A 131 3.96 14.48 -0.75
N GLY A 132 4.68 15.32 0.00
CA GLY A 132 5.46 16.41 -0.54
C GLY A 132 6.49 15.92 -1.55
N LEU A 133 7.25 14.88 -1.20
CA LEU A 133 8.22 14.24 -2.10
C LEU A 133 7.56 13.72 -3.38
N TYR A 134 6.40 13.06 -3.28
CA TYR A 134 5.67 12.58 -4.47
C TYR A 134 5.23 13.73 -5.37
N PHE A 135 4.67 14.80 -4.82
CA PHE A 135 4.30 15.98 -5.61
C PHE A 135 5.51 16.58 -6.32
N THR A 136 6.65 16.71 -5.62
CA THR A 136 7.89 17.21 -6.23
C THR A 136 8.35 16.29 -7.37
N LEU A 137 8.33 14.96 -7.18
CA LEU A 137 8.72 14.01 -8.22
C LEU A 137 7.78 14.05 -9.43
N ILE A 138 6.47 14.16 -9.21
CA ILE A 138 5.47 14.26 -10.29
C ILE A 138 5.62 15.58 -11.03
N ALA A 139 5.79 16.71 -10.32
CA ALA A 139 6.00 18.01 -10.94
C ALA A 139 7.29 18.03 -11.77
N LEU A 140 8.37 17.43 -11.25
CA LEU A 140 9.64 17.28 -11.98
C LEU A 140 9.47 16.38 -13.21
N LEU A 141 8.74 15.27 -13.10
CA LEU A 141 8.40 14.42 -14.23
C LEU A 141 7.66 15.22 -15.32
N ILE A 142 6.63 15.98 -14.93
CA ILE A 142 5.85 16.84 -15.83
C ILE A 142 6.74 17.90 -16.50
N ALA A 143 7.64 18.54 -15.74
CA ALA A 143 8.55 19.55 -16.25
C ALA A 143 9.61 19.00 -17.23
N LEU A 144 9.98 17.73 -17.09
CA LEU A 144 10.93 17.05 -17.99
C LEU A 144 10.26 16.52 -19.26
N LEU A 145 8.93 16.46 -19.33
CA LEU A 145 8.23 16.01 -20.52
C LEU A 145 8.29 17.08 -21.62
N PRO A 146 8.66 16.73 -22.86
CA PRO A 146 8.72 17.68 -23.96
C PRO A 146 7.31 18.20 -24.30
N SER A 147 7.22 19.43 -24.83
CA SER A 147 5.94 20.04 -25.23
C SER A 147 5.14 19.18 -26.23
N VAL A 148 5.85 18.42 -27.09
CA VAL A 148 5.27 17.46 -28.03
C VAL A 148 4.40 16.43 -27.30
N PHE A 149 4.78 15.99 -26.10
CA PHE A 149 4.01 15.01 -25.32
C PHE A 149 2.60 15.53 -24.97
N PHE A 150 2.52 16.76 -24.44
CA PHE A 150 1.23 17.37 -24.11
C PHE A 150 0.39 17.65 -25.36
N LYS A 151 1.03 18.03 -26.46
CA LYS A 151 0.36 18.19 -27.75
C LYS A 151 -0.24 16.88 -28.23
N SER A 152 0.50 15.76 -28.16
CA SER A 152 0.00 14.44 -28.52
C SER A 152 -1.18 13.99 -27.66
N ILE A 153 -1.18 14.30 -26.36
CA ILE A 153 -2.33 14.02 -25.49
C ILE A 153 -3.56 14.82 -25.95
N ALA A 154 -3.39 16.12 -26.22
CA ALA A 154 -4.48 16.97 -26.68
C ALA A 154 -5.03 16.54 -28.05
N GLU A 155 -4.14 16.19 -28.99
CA GLU A 155 -4.52 15.66 -30.30
C GLU A 155 -5.26 14.31 -30.18
N ALA A 156 -4.78 13.40 -29.34
CA ALA A 156 -5.45 12.12 -29.08
C ALA A 156 -6.82 12.32 -28.44
N TRP A 157 -6.97 13.31 -27.54
CA TRP A 157 -8.26 13.67 -26.96
C TRP A 157 -9.23 14.19 -28.02
N ASN A 158 -8.81 15.16 -28.84
CA ASN A 158 -9.65 15.71 -29.90
C ASN A 158 -10.05 14.64 -30.91
N TRP A 159 -9.10 13.78 -31.32
CA TRP A 159 -9.38 12.64 -32.18
C TRP A 159 -10.43 11.70 -31.55
N SER A 160 -10.29 11.40 -30.26
CA SER A 160 -11.27 10.56 -29.54
C SER A 160 -12.65 11.22 -29.53
N VAL A 161 -12.73 12.53 -29.33
CA VAL A 161 -14.00 13.27 -29.34
C VAL A 161 -14.68 13.23 -30.70
N GLU A 162 -13.92 13.34 -31.78
CA GLU A 162 -14.45 13.33 -33.14
C GLU A 162 -14.84 11.93 -33.63
N ASN A 163 -14.14 10.88 -33.17
CA ASN A 163 -14.24 9.54 -33.75
C ASN A 163 -14.92 8.50 -32.85
N PHE A 164 -15.06 8.76 -31.55
CA PHE A 164 -15.65 7.78 -30.65
C PHE A 164 -17.16 7.73 -30.81
N THR A 165 -17.65 6.54 -31.14
CA THR A 165 -19.07 6.22 -31.03
C THR A 165 -19.49 6.09 -29.56
N PHE A 166 -20.80 6.05 -29.30
CA PHE A 166 -21.33 5.92 -27.94
C PHE A 166 -20.76 4.71 -27.18
N GLY A 167 -20.62 3.55 -27.85
CA GLY A 167 -20.02 2.36 -27.25
C GLY A 167 -18.53 2.54 -26.89
N MET A 168 -17.77 3.25 -27.73
CA MET A 168 -16.36 3.57 -27.47
C MET A 168 -16.21 4.52 -26.29
N TRP A 169 -17.11 5.49 -26.13
CA TRP A 169 -17.14 6.39 -24.98
C TRP A 169 -17.42 5.67 -23.66
N ILE A 170 -18.36 4.73 -23.65
CA ILE A 170 -18.62 3.89 -22.47
C ILE A 170 -17.38 3.06 -22.13
N LEU A 171 -16.73 2.45 -23.13
CA LEU A 171 -15.52 1.66 -22.93
C LEU A 171 -14.38 2.53 -22.37
N TRP A 172 -14.18 3.72 -22.94
CA TRP A 172 -13.19 4.69 -22.46
C TRP A 172 -13.45 5.09 -21.01
N LEU A 173 -14.70 5.41 -20.65
CA LEU A 173 -15.10 5.73 -19.28
C LEU A 173 -14.79 4.58 -18.32
N GLY A 174 -15.09 3.34 -18.71
CA GLY A 174 -14.76 2.14 -17.92
C GLY A 174 -13.26 2.02 -17.70
N GLY A 175 -12.46 2.25 -18.75
CA GLY A 175 -11.00 2.27 -18.68
C GLY A 175 -10.46 3.35 -17.72
N VAL A 176 -11.02 4.56 -17.76
CA VAL A 176 -10.65 5.66 -16.85
C VAL A 176 -10.99 5.32 -15.40
N VAL A 177 -12.16 4.72 -15.14
CA VAL A 177 -12.52 4.26 -13.79
C VAL A 177 -11.50 3.23 -13.28
N PHE A 178 -11.10 2.26 -14.11
CA PHE A 178 -10.04 1.32 -13.75
C PHE A 178 -8.70 2.00 -13.47
N LEU A 179 -8.31 2.96 -14.29
CA LEU A 179 -7.08 3.72 -14.12
C LEU A 179 -7.08 4.46 -12.77
N ILE A 180 -8.18 5.14 -12.44
CA ILE A 180 -8.33 5.85 -11.16
C ILE A 180 -8.24 4.87 -9.99
N VAL A 181 -8.96 3.75 -10.05
CA VAL A 181 -8.93 2.70 -9.01
C VAL A 181 -7.52 2.14 -8.85
N ALA A 182 -6.81 1.89 -9.95
CA ALA A 182 -5.44 1.40 -9.94
C ALA A 182 -4.47 2.42 -9.31
N ILE A 183 -4.60 3.71 -9.62
CA ILE A 183 -3.80 4.79 -9.02
C ILE A 183 -4.04 4.86 -7.52
N ILE A 184 -5.30 4.85 -7.08
CA ILE A 184 -5.65 4.88 -5.65
C ILE A 184 -5.07 3.65 -4.93
N PHE A 185 -5.23 2.47 -5.53
CA PHE A 185 -4.69 1.22 -5.00
C PHE A 185 -3.17 1.28 -4.86
N LEU A 186 -2.45 1.68 -5.92
CA LEU A 186 -0.99 1.82 -5.90
C LEU A 186 -0.55 2.86 -4.87
N GLY A 187 -1.24 4.00 -4.80
CA GLY A 187 -1.00 5.04 -3.82
C GLY A 187 -1.05 4.50 -2.39
N ILE A 188 -2.07 3.70 -2.06
CA ILE A 188 -2.20 3.08 -0.73
C ILE A 188 -1.12 2.03 -0.47
N VAL A 189 -0.80 1.18 -1.45
CA VAL A 189 0.27 0.17 -1.32
C VAL A 189 1.60 0.84 -1.05
N ILE A 190 1.92 1.86 -1.84
CA ILE A 190 3.16 2.63 -1.74
C ILE A 190 3.20 3.39 -0.41
N TRP A 191 2.09 4.03 -0.03
CA TRP A 191 1.96 4.76 1.23
C TRP A 191 2.25 3.87 2.43
N ASN A 192 1.54 2.74 2.53
CA ASN A 192 1.70 1.82 3.64
C ASN A 192 3.15 1.36 3.71
N ARG A 193 3.72 0.86 2.61
CA ARG A 193 5.12 0.41 2.58
C ARG A 193 6.12 1.53 2.89
N GLY A 194 5.90 2.73 2.36
CA GLY A 194 6.79 3.88 2.53
C GLY A 194 6.82 4.37 3.97
N VAL A 195 5.66 4.61 4.57
CA VAL A 195 5.54 5.03 5.98
C VAL A 195 6.19 3.98 6.90
N TYR A 196 5.93 2.69 6.68
CA TYR A 196 6.52 1.63 7.49
C TYR A 196 8.04 1.51 7.33
N ALA A 197 8.57 1.67 6.11
CA ALA A 197 10.01 1.63 5.88
C ALA A 197 10.74 2.72 6.68
N VAL A 198 10.17 3.91 6.77
CA VAL A 198 10.73 5.02 7.54
C VAL A 198 10.60 4.78 9.04
N LEU A 199 9.42 4.39 9.55
CA LEU A 199 9.23 4.11 10.98
C LEU A 199 10.20 3.04 11.50
N ARG A 200 10.43 1.99 10.71
CA ARG A 200 11.36 0.92 11.07
C ARG A 200 12.79 1.46 11.24
N ARG A 201 13.20 2.42 10.42
CA ARG A 201 14.52 3.07 10.50
C ARG A 201 14.61 4.02 11.69
N VAL A 202 13.58 4.82 11.95
CA VAL A 202 13.58 5.73 13.11
C VAL A 202 13.68 4.94 14.41
N LYS A 203 12.87 3.89 14.57
CA LYS A 203 12.92 3.08 15.79
C LYS A 203 14.22 2.31 15.95
N SER A 204 14.82 1.81 14.86
CA SER A 204 16.13 1.14 14.99
C SER A 204 17.19 2.11 15.52
N ILE A 205 17.13 3.39 15.13
CA ILE A 205 18.04 4.43 15.63
C ILE A 205 17.78 4.72 17.11
N GLU A 206 16.50 4.82 17.52
CA GLU A 206 16.13 5.05 18.92
C GLU A 206 16.55 3.87 19.82
N GLU A 207 16.29 2.63 19.37
CA GLU A 207 16.73 1.42 20.07
C GLU A 207 18.27 1.34 20.17
N GLU A 208 19.01 1.69 19.11
CA GLU A 208 20.47 1.77 19.13
C GLU A 208 20.98 2.82 20.13
N MET A 209 20.37 4.02 20.15
CA MET A 209 20.72 5.08 21.10
C MET A 209 20.48 4.67 22.56
N GLU A 210 19.37 3.99 22.86
CA GLU A 210 19.10 3.48 24.20
C GLU A 210 20.09 2.39 24.62
N ILE A 211 20.48 1.51 23.70
CA ILE A 211 21.48 0.47 23.94
C ILE A 211 22.84 1.11 24.20
N ASP A 212 23.26 2.08 23.40
CA ASP A 212 24.51 2.82 23.60
C ASP A 212 24.52 3.58 24.94
N GLU A 213 23.40 4.19 25.33
CA GLU A 213 23.29 4.85 26.64
C GLU A 213 23.37 3.86 27.80
N LYS A 214 22.77 2.67 27.67
CA LYS A 214 22.89 1.58 28.66
C LYS A 214 24.31 1.05 28.72
N ILE A 215 24.97 0.80 27.58
CA ILE A 215 26.37 0.38 27.54
C ILE A 215 27.27 1.44 28.17
N LYS A 216 27.01 2.73 27.91
CA LYS A 216 27.76 3.82 28.53
C LYS A 216 27.56 3.85 30.04
N LYS A 217 26.31 3.69 30.54
CA LYS A 217 26.03 3.60 31.98
C LYS A 217 26.66 2.38 32.63
N ASP A 218 26.60 1.21 31.98
CA ASP A 218 27.20 -0.03 32.48
C ASP A 218 28.74 0.03 32.46
N ALA A 219 29.33 0.67 31.44
CA ALA A 219 30.76 0.94 31.39
C ALA A 219 31.18 1.89 32.52
N LEU A 220 30.38 2.93 32.80
CA LEU A 220 30.64 3.85 33.92
C LEU A 220 30.44 3.19 35.29
N LYS A 221 29.49 2.26 35.44
CA LYS A 221 29.29 1.48 36.67
C LYS A 221 30.48 0.58 37.00
N ASN A 222 31.20 0.10 35.98
CA ASN A 222 32.37 -0.77 36.14
C ASN A 222 33.72 -0.02 36.01
N ALA A 223 33.70 1.29 35.78
CA ALA A 223 34.91 2.09 35.59
C ALA A 223 35.60 2.41 36.91
N ASP A 224 36.92 2.53 36.86
CA ASP A 224 37.72 3.01 37.99
C ASP A 224 37.53 4.51 38.25
N GLU A 225 37.79 4.93 39.49
CA GLU A 225 37.57 6.31 39.96
C GLU A 225 38.33 7.36 39.12
N ARG A 226 39.47 6.98 38.50
CA ARG A 226 40.24 7.87 37.63
C ARG A 226 39.55 8.07 36.28
N THR A 227 38.97 7.01 35.71
CA THR A 227 38.20 7.09 34.47
C THR A 227 36.91 7.88 34.67
N LEU A 228 36.19 7.69 35.78
CA LEU A 228 35.01 8.49 36.14
C LEU A 228 35.32 10.00 36.20
N ARG A 229 36.44 10.37 36.83
CA ARG A 229 36.91 11.77 36.88
C ARG A 229 37.22 12.32 35.50
N SER A 230 37.90 11.53 34.65
CA SER A 230 38.21 11.95 33.28
C SER A 230 36.97 12.18 32.42
N VAL A 231 35.95 11.33 32.58
CA VAL A 231 34.69 11.44 31.84
C VAL A 231 33.90 12.67 32.32
N TYR A 232 33.81 12.89 33.63
CA TYR A 232 33.19 14.09 34.19
C TYR A 232 33.85 15.38 33.70
N GLU A 233 35.19 15.43 33.73
CA GLU A 233 35.96 16.58 33.26
C GLU A 233 35.76 16.83 31.77
N LYS A 234 35.63 15.77 30.98
CA LYS A 234 35.34 15.85 29.54
C LYS A 234 33.91 16.30 29.23
N GLU A 235 32.93 15.87 30.01
CA GLU A 235 31.51 16.21 29.79
C GLU A 235 31.13 17.59 30.31
N THR A 236 31.69 18.00 31.45
CA THR A 236 31.27 19.22 32.15
C THR A 236 32.27 20.37 32.01
N SER A 237 33.45 20.10 31.45
CA SER A 237 34.59 21.04 31.39
C SER A 237 35.01 21.59 32.76
N LYS A 238 34.62 20.92 33.85
CA LYS A 238 34.89 21.32 35.25
C LYS A 238 35.71 20.23 35.93
N LYS A 239 36.66 20.64 36.77
CA LYS A 239 37.51 19.70 37.53
C LYS A 239 36.67 18.87 38.51
N ALA A 240 36.93 17.57 38.57
CA ALA A 240 36.24 16.67 39.49
C ALA A 240 36.67 16.91 40.96
N ILE A 241 37.93 17.28 41.16
CA ILE A 241 38.56 17.50 42.46
C ILE A 241 38.99 18.97 42.58
N TYR A 242 38.68 19.59 43.72
CA TYR A 242 39.18 20.90 44.10
C TYR A 242 39.81 20.81 45.50
N LYS A 243 41.08 21.23 45.63
CA LYS A 243 41.85 21.18 46.89
C LYS A 243 41.85 19.78 47.57
N GLY A 244 41.93 18.72 46.77
CA GLY A 244 41.97 17.34 47.28
C GLY A 244 40.61 16.77 47.72
N GLN A 245 39.53 17.55 47.66
CA GLN A 245 38.18 17.09 47.94
C GLN A 245 37.34 17.00 46.65
N GLU A 246 36.42 16.04 46.63
CA GLU A 246 35.47 15.89 45.52
C GLU A 246 34.49 17.07 45.50
N THR A 247 34.28 17.62 44.31
CA THR A 247 33.34 18.73 44.16
C THR A 247 31.90 18.24 44.29
N ARG A 248 30.99 19.05 44.87
CA ARG A 248 29.55 18.69 44.94
C ARG A 248 28.97 18.32 43.58
N GLY A 249 29.40 19.01 42.51
CA GLY A 249 28.98 18.72 41.14
C GLY A 249 29.43 17.33 40.65
N TYR A 250 30.63 16.88 41.01
CA TYR A 250 31.10 15.53 40.69
C TYR A 250 30.31 14.48 41.47
N VAL A 251 30.03 14.69 42.76
CA VAL A 251 29.26 13.75 43.59
C VAL A 251 27.82 13.61 43.10
N GLU A 252 27.15 14.72 42.76
CA GLU A 252 25.80 14.71 42.19
C GLU A 252 25.75 14.03 40.81
N TRP A 253 26.71 14.33 39.93
CA TRP A 253 26.83 13.66 38.63
C TRP A 253 27.10 12.16 38.80
N LYS A 254 28.01 11.78 39.68
CA LYS A 254 28.36 10.38 39.97
C LYS A 254 27.14 9.61 40.47
N ASN A 255 26.39 10.17 41.42
CA ASN A 255 25.17 9.54 41.92
C ASN A 255 24.10 9.39 40.83
N LYS A 256 23.96 10.38 39.94
CA LYS A 256 23.01 10.35 38.82
C LYS A 256 23.36 9.31 37.75
N GLN A 257 24.65 9.05 37.52
CA GLN A 257 25.11 8.04 36.55
C GLN A 257 25.16 6.62 37.13
N LEU A 258 25.31 6.49 38.46
CA LEU A 258 25.47 5.20 39.15
C LEU A 258 24.20 4.68 39.82
N SER A 259 23.14 5.48 40.01
CA SER A 259 21.81 4.98 40.37
C SER A 259 21.19 4.25 39.17
#